data_AF-A0A7J2K072-F1
#
_entry.id   AF-A0A7J2K072-F1
#
_cell.length_a   1.000
_cell.length_b   1.000
_cell.length_c   1.000
_cell.angle_alpha   90.00
_cell.angle_beta   90.00
_cell.angle_gamma   90.00
#
_symmetry.space_group_name_H-M   'P 1'
#
loop_
_entity.id
_entity.type
_entity.pdbx_description
1 polymer ?
#
loop_
_entity_poly.entity_id
_entity_poly.type
_entity_poly.pdbx_seq_one_letter_code
_entity_poly.pdbx_strand_id
1 'polypeptide(L)'
;GWEGEEELTKHFSVIFLRGLSEEPELKARIELTRELVVGKAAKVLELHARGSSRLEEMFSVLYIGEMASLYLAFARGVNPLITPSIDAIKSGMKAIHVVERVESEVLSLIP
;
A
#
# COMPACT_ATOMS: atom_id res chain seq x y z
N GLY A 1 -14.84 -1.82 12.43
CA GLY A 1 -13.43 -1.46 12.68
C GLY A 1 -12.77 -2.62 13.39
N TRP A 2 -12.01 -2.35 14.45
CA TRP A 2 -11.44 -3.40 15.31
C TRP A 2 -12.40 -3.87 16.42
N GLU A 3 -13.67 -3.45 16.39
CA GLU A 3 -14.76 -4.08 17.15
C GLU A 3 -15.44 -5.25 16.42
N GLY A 4 -14.92 -5.65 15.25
CA GLY A 4 -15.46 -6.81 14.51
C GLY A 4 -15.22 -8.14 15.23
N GLU A 5 -15.90 -9.19 14.75
CA GLU A 5 -15.73 -10.55 15.28
C GLU A 5 -14.27 -10.99 15.25
N GLU A 6 -13.80 -11.57 16.36
CA GLU A 6 -12.38 -11.91 16.54
C GLU A 6 -11.90 -12.89 15.47
N GLU A 7 -12.72 -13.88 15.10
CA GLU A 7 -12.44 -14.81 14.00
C GLU A 7 -12.05 -14.08 12.71
N LEU A 8 -12.72 -12.98 12.38
CA LEU A 8 -12.40 -12.18 11.20
C LEU A 8 -11.15 -11.32 11.42
N THR A 9 -11.02 -10.66 12.57
CA THR A 9 -9.88 -9.76 12.83
C THR A 9 -8.54 -10.50 12.85
N LYS A 10 -8.54 -11.80 13.22
CA LYS A 10 -7.36 -12.67 13.21
C LYS A 10 -6.85 -13.05 11.82
N HIS A 11 -7.58 -12.70 10.76
CA HIS A 11 -7.08 -12.85 9.39
C HIS A 11 -6.25 -11.64 8.93
N PHE A 12 -6.32 -10.52 9.65
CA PHE A 12 -5.64 -9.28 9.27
C PHE A 12 -4.34 -9.10 10.06
N SER A 13 -3.31 -8.60 9.38
CA SER A 13 -2.08 -8.11 10.01
C SER A 13 -2.01 -6.60 9.87
N VAL A 14 -1.48 -5.93 10.90
CA VAL A 14 -1.28 -4.49 10.92
C VAL A 14 0.21 -4.18 10.82
N ILE A 15 0.56 -3.24 9.95
CA ILE A 15 1.92 -2.71 9.83
C ILE A 15 1.83 -1.20 10.01
N PHE A 16 2.40 -0.68 11.09
CA PHE A 16 2.55 0.75 11.31
C PHE A 16 3.84 1.23 10.65
N LEU A 17 3.74 2.24 9.78
CA LEU A 17 4.88 2.91 9.19
C LEU A 17 5.29 4.08 10.10
N ARG A 18 6.51 4.06 10.62
CA ARG A 18 7.02 5.03 11.60
C ARG A 18 8.05 5.94 10.95
N GLY A 19 7.82 7.25 11.01
CA GLY A 19 8.77 8.26 10.52
C GLY A 19 9.83 8.58 11.57
N LEU A 20 10.91 9.27 11.19
CA LEU A 20 11.94 9.69 12.15
C LEU A 20 11.47 10.88 13.02
N SER A 21 10.68 11.77 12.42
CA SER A 21 10.12 12.96 13.07
C SER A 21 8.61 12.95 12.94
N GLU A 22 7.95 12.22 13.84
CA GLU A 22 6.49 12.23 13.94
C GLU A 22 6.02 13.39 14.81
N GLU A 23 5.02 14.12 14.31
CA GLU A 23 4.31 15.08 15.15
C GLU A 23 3.69 14.36 16.37
N PRO A 24 3.68 14.99 17.56
CA PRO A 24 3.21 14.36 18.79
C PRO A 24 1.83 13.71 18.67
N GLU A 25 0.91 14.35 17.94
CA GLU A 25 -0.45 13.86 17.71
C GLU A 25 -0.47 12.58 16.85
N LEU A 26 0.38 12.51 15.82
CA LEU A 26 0.49 11.32 14.97
C LEU A 26 1.06 10.15 15.78
N LYS A 27 2.11 10.41 16.55
CA LYS A 27 2.71 9.41 17.43
C LYS A 27 1.69 8.86 18.42
N ALA A 28 0.97 9.73 19.13
CA ALA A 28 -0.08 9.34 20.06
C ALA A 28 -1.18 8.52 19.39
N ARG A 29 -1.62 8.91 18.19
CA ARG A 29 -2.63 8.16 17.44
C ARG A 29 -2.15 6.75 17.07
N ILE A 30 -0.90 6.60 16.65
CA ILE A 30 -0.33 5.30 16.32
C ILE A 30 -0.27 4.42 17.57
N GLU A 31 0.22 4.93 18.70
CA GLU A 31 0.29 4.15 19.95
C GLU A 31 -1.10 3.71 20.43
N LEU A 32 -2.07 4.62 20.48
CA LEU A 32 -3.45 4.28 20.88
C LEU A 32 -4.08 3.25 19.93
N THR A 33 -3.85 3.41 18.62
CA THR A 33 -4.35 2.43 17.64
C THR A 33 -3.66 1.07 17.84
N ARG A 34 -2.35 1.06 18.10
CA ARG A 34 -1.58 -0.16 18.36
C ARG A 34 -2.16 -0.91 19.55
N GLU A 35 -2.41 -0.23 20.67
CA GLU A 35 -3.03 -0.82 21.85
C GLU A 35 -4.40 -1.45 21.55
N LEU A 36 -5.22 -0.79 20.72
CA LEU A 36 -6.55 -1.29 20.34
C LEU A 36 -6.52 -2.56 19.47
N VAL A 37 -5.46 -2.74 18.66
CA VAL A 37 -5.35 -3.87 17.72
C VAL A 37 -4.54 -5.04 18.25
N VAL A 38 -3.68 -4.80 19.25
CA VAL A 38 -2.92 -5.85 19.92
C VAL A 38 -3.87 -6.88 20.51
N GLY A 39 -3.61 -8.15 20.24
CA GLY A 39 -4.47 -9.27 20.65
C GLY A 39 -5.65 -9.53 19.72
N LYS A 40 -6.08 -8.59 18.88
CA LYS A 40 -7.18 -8.78 17.90
C LYS A 40 -6.69 -9.14 16.51
N ALA A 41 -5.60 -8.53 16.07
CA ALA A 41 -4.98 -8.81 14.78
C ALA A 41 -4.13 -10.09 14.84
N ALA A 42 -3.90 -10.72 13.69
CA ALA A 42 -2.99 -11.87 13.54
C ALA A 42 -1.56 -11.50 13.94
N LYS A 43 -1.11 -10.33 13.46
CA LYS A 43 0.21 -9.75 13.74
C LYS A 43 0.10 -8.23 13.79
N VAL A 44 0.92 -7.63 14.63
CA VAL A 44 1.11 -6.19 14.71
C VAL A 44 2.60 -5.93 14.58
N LEU A 45 2.99 -5.21 13.52
CA LEU A 45 4.37 -4.93 13.17
C LEU A 45 4.59 -3.42 13.06
N GLU A 46 5.83 -3.00 13.25
CA GLU A 46 6.26 -1.63 13.04
C GLU A 46 7.42 -1.61 12.06
N LEU A 47 7.32 -0.75 11.05
CA LEU A 47 8.36 -0.49 10.09
C LEU A 47 8.86 0.94 10.28
N HIS A 48 10.06 1.07 10.82
CA HIS A 48 10.72 2.35 11.06
C HIS A 48 11.51 2.78 9.83
N ALA A 49 11.18 3.95 9.30
CA ALA A 49 11.86 4.57 8.18
C ALA A 49 13.32 4.87 8.52
N ARG A 50 14.16 4.95 7.49
CA ARG A 50 15.59 5.27 7.59
C ARG A 50 15.92 6.38 6.61
N GLY A 51 16.88 7.22 6.97
CA GLY A 51 17.32 8.34 6.15
C GLY A 51 17.59 9.59 6.97
N SER A 52 17.96 10.66 6.28
CA SER A 52 18.17 11.99 6.87
C SER A 52 17.22 13.04 6.27
N SER A 53 16.59 12.72 5.14
CA SER A 53 15.60 13.55 4.47
C SER A 53 14.27 12.81 4.33
N ARG A 54 13.20 13.58 4.12
CA ARG A 54 11.86 13.01 3.92
C ARG A 54 11.77 12.10 2.70
N LEU A 55 12.56 12.39 1.66
CA LEU A 55 12.62 11.55 0.46
C LEU A 55 13.28 10.20 0.76
N GLU A 56 14.38 10.20 1.53
CA GLU A 56 15.04 8.97 1.97
C GLU A 56 14.11 8.12 2.85
N GLU A 57 13.39 8.75 3.79
CA GLU A 57 12.40 8.04 4.62
C GLU A 57 11.35 7.35 3.75
N MET A 58 10.78 8.05 2.77
CA MET A 58 9.80 7.48 1.83
C MET A 58 10.38 6.28 1.07
N PHE A 59 11.56 6.42 0.46
CA PHE A 59 12.18 5.33 -0.28
C PHE A 59 12.56 4.15 0.60
N SER A 60 12.98 4.38 1.84
CA SER A 60 13.34 3.30 2.77
C SER A 60 12.15 2.36 3.05
N VAL A 61 10.95 2.92 3.23
CA VAL A 61 9.72 2.17 3.49
C VAL A 61 9.19 1.55 2.21
N LEU A 62 9.19 2.28 1.10
CA LEU A 62 8.76 1.78 -0.21
C LEU A 62 9.58 0.56 -0.63
N TYR A 63 10.91 0.63 -0.50
CA TYR A 63 11.81 -0.46 -0.87
C TYR A 63 11.47 -1.75 -0.11
N ILE A 64 11.21 -1.65 1.20
CA ILE A 64 10.83 -2.81 2.01
C ILE A 64 9.47 -3.38 1.56
N GLY A 65 8.50 -2.51 1.25
CA GLY A 65 7.21 -2.92 0.69
C GLY A 65 7.31 -3.61 -0.67
N GLU A 66 8.17 -3.11 -1.56
CA GLU A 66 8.45 -3.72 -2.86
C GLU A 66 9.08 -5.10 -2.70
N MET A 67 10.14 -5.21 -1.89
CA MET A 67 10.81 -6.49 -1.65
C MET A 67 9.85 -7.50 -1.00
N ALA A 68 9.06 -7.08 -0.01
CA ALA A 68 8.07 -7.95 0.62
C ALA A 68 7.05 -8.48 -0.39
N SER A 69 6.55 -7.63 -1.29
CA SER A 69 5.60 -8.01 -2.34
C SER A 69 6.23 -8.97 -3.36
N LEU A 70 7.47 -8.69 -3.78
CA LEU A 70 8.22 -9.53 -4.71
C LEU A 70 8.49 -10.92 -4.13
N TYR A 71 9.00 -10.98 -2.90
CA TYR A 71 9.24 -12.25 -2.22
C TYR A 71 7.95 -13.03 -1.97
N LEU A 72 6.85 -12.35 -1.66
CA LEU A 72 5.55 -13.00 -1.51
C LEU A 72 5.07 -13.62 -2.83
N ALA A 73 5.28 -12.94 -3.95
CA ALA A 73 4.96 -13.49 -5.27
C ALA A 73 5.77 -14.76 -5.57
N PHE A 74 7.07 -14.73 -5.32
CA PHE A 74 7.94 -15.90 -5.48
C PHE A 74 7.56 -17.04 -4.54
N ALA A 75 7.28 -16.75 -3.27
CA ALA A 75 6.84 -17.75 -2.29
C ALA A 75 5.52 -18.42 -2.69
N ARG A 76 4.65 -17.72 -3.44
CA ARG A 76 3.39 -18.24 -3.96
C ARG A 76 3.51 -18.88 -5.36
N GLY A 77 4.68 -18.82 -5.99
CA GLY A 77 4.88 -19.30 -7.36
C GLY A 77 4.10 -18.50 -8.41
N VAL A 78 3.77 -17.23 -8.14
CA VAL A 78 3.05 -16.35 -9.08
C VAL A 78 4.02 -15.38 -9.75
N ASN A 79 3.76 -15.05 -11.02
CA ASN A 79 4.54 -14.04 -11.73
C ASN A 79 4.07 -12.63 -11.30
N PRO A 80 4.92 -11.81 -10.65
CA PRO A 80 4.54 -10.49 -10.16
C PRO A 80 4.37 -9.43 -11.27
N LEU A 81 4.80 -9.73 -12.51
CA LEU A 81 4.80 -8.78 -13.62
C LEU A 81 3.52 -8.81 -14.47
N ILE A 82 2.65 -9.80 -14.25
CA ILE A 82 1.40 -9.95 -15.03
C ILE A 82 0.19 -9.56 -14.19
N THR A 83 -0.78 -8.89 -14.81
CA THR A 83 -2.01 -8.44 -14.11
C THR A 83 -3.28 -8.76 -14.92
N PRO A 84 -3.66 -10.04 -15.05
CA PRO A 84 -4.74 -10.45 -15.96
C PRO A 84 -6.10 -9.79 -15.69
N SER A 85 -6.42 -9.52 -14.42
CA SER A 85 -7.66 -8.82 -14.04
C SER A 85 -7.67 -7.38 -14.54
N ILE A 86 -6.52 -6.69 -14.46
CA ILE A 86 -6.36 -5.32 -14.97
C ILE A 86 -6.42 -5.32 -16.49
N ASP A 87 -5.78 -6.29 -17.15
CA ASP A 87 -5.82 -6.43 -18.61
C ASP A 87 -7.25 -6.67 -19.11
N ALA A 88 -8.03 -7.49 -18.41
CA ALA A 88 -9.44 -7.71 -18.73
C ALA A 88 -10.27 -6.42 -18.59
N ILE A 89 -10.08 -5.65 -17.51
CA ILE A 89 -10.76 -4.36 -17.32
C ILE A 89 -10.37 -3.38 -18.43
N LYS A 90 -9.06 -3.22 -18.70
CA LYS A 90 -8.55 -2.37 -19.79
C LYS A 90 -9.16 -2.75 -21.14
N SER A 91 -9.27 -4.05 -21.42
CA SER A 91 -9.88 -4.55 -22.65
C SER A 91 -11.37 -4.18 -22.74
N GLY A 92 -12.12 -4.34 -21.64
CA GLY A 92 -13.54 -3.95 -21.58
C GLY A 92 -13.76 -2.44 -21.74
N MET A 93 -12.84 -1.63 -21.22
CA MET A 93 -12.93 -0.18 -21.30
C MET A 93 -12.61 0.40 -22.69
N LYS A 94 -11.97 -0.37 -23.59
CA LYS A 94 -11.68 0.10 -24.97
C LYS A 94 -12.93 0.57 -25.71
N ALA A 95 -14.09 -0.03 -25.43
CA ALA A 95 -15.36 0.37 -26.06
C ALA A 95 -15.75 1.83 -25.79
N ILE A 96 -15.24 2.44 -24.71
CA ILE A 96 -15.57 3.80 -24.26
C ILE A 96 -14.58 4.83 -24.83
N HIS A 97 -13.51 4.39 -25.51
CA HIS A 97 -12.51 5.23 -26.18
C HIS A 97 -11.93 6.36 -25.30
N VAL A 98 -11.77 6.08 -23.99
CA VAL A 98 -11.30 7.08 -23.01
C VAL A 98 -9.85 7.46 -23.27
N VAL A 99 -9.01 6.50 -23.65
CA VAL A 99 -7.59 6.75 -23.91
C VAL A 99 -7.45 7.67 -25.12
N GLU A 100 -8.13 7.37 -26.22
CA GLU A 100 -8.13 8.15 -27.45
C GLU A 100 -8.65 9.58 -27.22
N ARG A 101 -9.71 9.73 -26.40
CA ARG A 101 -10.23 11.06 -26.03
C ARG A 101 -9.21 11.86 -25.23
N VAL A 102 -8.59 11.26 -24.22
CA VAL A 102 -7.58 11.91 -23.39
C VAL A 102 -6.33 12.25 -24.21
N GLU A 103 -5.88 11.35 -25.09
CA GLU A 103 -4.76 11.62 -26.00
C GLU A 103 -5.07 12.79 -26.93
N SER A 104 -6.29 12.86 -27.50
CA SER A 104 -6.70 14.00 -28.32
C SER A 104 -6.73 15.32 -27.54
N GLU A 105 -7.20 15.30 -26.29
CA GLU A 105 -7.19 16.48 -25.41
C GLU A 105 -5.75 16.90 -25.07
N VAL A 106 -4.89 15.96 -24.69
CA VAL A 106 -3.47 16.25 -24.36
C VAL A 106 -2.73 16.79 -25.57
N LEU A 107 -2.90 16.18 -26.76
CA LEU A 107 -2.26 16.65 -27.98
C LEU A 107 -2.73 18.06 -28.38
N SER A 108 -3.99 18.41 -28.10
CA SER A 108 -4.51 19.77 -28.34
C SER A 108 -3.91 20.84 -27.42
N LEU A 109 -3.25 20.44 -26.33
CA LEU A 109 -2.59 21.33 -25.36
C LEU A 109 -1.09 21.52 -25.64
N ILE A 110 -0.51 20.78 -26.59
CA ILE A 110 0.89 20.93 -26.99
C ILE A 110 0.93 21.92 -28.17
N PRO A 111 1.69 23.03 -28.07
CA PRO A 111 1.77 24.07 -29.10
C PRO A 111 2.48 23.64 -30.39
#